data_AF-A0A432ZT92-F1
#
_entry.id   AF-A0A432ZT92-F1
#
_cell.length_a   1.000
_cell.length_b   1.000
_cell.length_c   1.000
_cell.angle_alpha   90.00
_cell.angle_beta   90.00
_cell.angle_gamma   90.00
#
_symmetry.space_group_name_H-M   'P 1'
#
loop_
_entity.id
_entity.type
_entity.pdbx_description
1 polymer ?
#
loop_
_entity_poly.entity_id
_entity_poly.type
_entity_poly.pdbx_seq_one_letter_code
_entity_poly.pdbx_strand_id
1 'polypeptide(L)' 'MTTIDEFKKSLLEAAQNSSDEEHPLEDLARRLINVERKCIYGDEPSHTRLKKFRELIAEEVANLKDDENEA' A
#
# COMPACT_ATOMS: atom_id res chain seq x y z
N MET A 1 -18.54 -32.38 6.06
CA MET A 1 -18.69 -31.58 4.83
C MET A 1 -18.96 -30.16 5.26
N THR A 2 -18.04 -29.24 5.00
CA THR A 2 -18.31 -27.81 5.15
C THR A 2 -19.35 -27.40 4.12
N THR A 3 -20.40 -26.74 4.56
CA THR A 3 -21.42 -26.22 3.66
C THR A 3 -20.86 -25.04 2.87
N ILE A 4 -21.42 -24.79 1.69
CA ILE A 4 -21.00 -23.65 0.84
C ILE A 4 -21.14 -22.32 1.60
N ASP A 5 -22.11 -22.22 2.51
CA ASP A 5 -22.36 -21.01 3.30
C ASP A 5 -21.32 -20.82 4.42
N GLU A 6 -20.87 -21.88 5.08
CA GLU A 6 -19.75 -21.83 6.03
C GLU A 6 -18.45 -21.44 5.32
N PHE A 7 -18.23 -21.95 4.11
CA PHE A 7 -17.06 -21.57 3.30
C PHE A 7 -17.10 -20.09 2.90
N LYS A 8 -18.24 -19.59 2.41
CA LYS A 8 -18.41 -18.16 2.11
C LYS A 8 -18.21 -17.27 3.33
N LYS A 9 -18.70 -17.68 4.51
CA LYS A 9 -18.51 -16.97 5.77
C LYS A 9 -17.03 -16.86 6.14
N SER A 10 -16.27 -17.95 6.01
CA SER A 10 -14.82 -17.94 6.26
C SER A 10 -14.04 -17.02 5.31
N LEU A 11 -14.47 -16.93 4.04
CA LEU A 11 -13.84 -16.03 3.06
C LEU A 11 -14.15 -14.55 3.35
N LEU A 12 -15.38 -14.25 3.76
CA LEU A 12 -15.78 -12.91 4.16
C LEU A 12 -15.08 -12.47 5.45
N GLU A 13 -14.98 -13.35 6.44
CA GLU A 13 -14.25 -13.10 7.69
C GLU A 13 -12.75 -12.90 7.42
N ALA A 14 -12.14 -13.68 6.53
CA ALA A 14 -10.74 -13.49 6.13
C ALA A 14 -10.51 -12.16 5.39
N ALA A 15 -11.40 -11.79 4.49
CA ALA A 15 -11.34 -10.51 3.77
C ALA A 15 -11.53 -9.31 4.70
N GLN A 16 -12.40 -9.44 5.70
CA GLN A 16 -12.67 -8.41 6.69
C GLN A 16 -11.49 -8.24 7.66
N ASN A 17 -10.89 -9.35 8.12
CA ASN A 17 -9.67 -9.32 8.93
C ASN A 17 -8.45 -8.77 8.18
N SER A 18 -8.41 -8.86 6.84
CA SER A 18 -7.36 -8.22 6.03
C SER A 18 -7.65 -6.75 5.66
N SER A 19 -8.89 -6.29 5.89
CA SER A 19 -9.36 -4.94 5.54
C SER A 19 -9.25 -3.96 6.71
N ASP A 20 -9.17 -4.47 7.95
CA ASP A 20 -9.19 -3.63 9.16
C ASP A 20 -7.78 -3.17 9.60
N GLU A 21 -6.72 -3.77 9.06
CA GLU A 21 -5.36 -3.23 9.16
C GLU A 21 -5.05 -2.49 7.86
N GLU A 22 -5.26 -1.17 7.87
CA GLU A 22 -4.75 -0.25 6.86
C GLU A 22 -3.21 -0.34 6.89
N HIS A 23 -2.67 -1.32 6.15
CA HIS A 23 -1.27 -1.65 6.23
C HIS A 23 -0.50 -0.42 5.70
N PRO A 24 0.46 0.16 6.45
CA PRO A 24 1.12 1.41 6.07
C PRO A 24 1.80 1.35 4.68
N LEU A 25 2.06 0.14 4.19
CA LEU A 25 2.62 -0.12 2.88
C LEU A 25 1.59 -0.05 1.73
N GLU A 26 0.29 -0.18 2.00
CA GLU A 26 -0.74 -0.14 0.97
C GLU A 26 -0.88 1.27 0.38
N ASP A 27 -0.89 2.29 1.24
CA ASP A 27 -0.94 3.68 0.79
C ASP A 27 0.36 4.10 0.09
N LEU A 28 1.52 3.65 0.57
CA LEU A 28 2.78 3.80 -0.16
C LEU A 28 2.70 3.15 -1.56
N ALA A 29 2.18 1.93 -1.66
CA ALA A 29 2.03 1.24 -2.95
C ALA A 29 1.12 2.03 -3.91
N ARG A 30 0.00 2.58 -3.43
CA ARG A 30 -0.88 3.45 -4.23
C ARG A 30 -0.16 4.72 -4.71
N ARG A 31 0.61 5.36 -3.84
CA ARG A 31 1.42 6.57 -4.18
C ARG A 31 2.46 6.25 -5.27
N LEU A 32 3.16 5.11 -5.16
CA LEU A 32 4.14 4.66 -6.15
C LEU A 32 3.50 4.37 -7.51
N ILE A 33 2.36 3.68 -7.54
CA ILE A 33 1.62 3.39 -8.78
C ILE A 33 1.20 4.70 -9.48
N ASN A 34 0.78 5.71 -8.72
CA ASN A 34 0.40 7.01 -9.28
C ASN A 34 1.58 7.74 -9.92
N VAL A 35 2.78 7.68 -9.30
CA VAL A 35 3.99 8.23 -9.91
C VAL A 35 4.34 7.48 -11.19
N GLU A 36 4.25 6.15 -11.20
CA GLU A 36 4.49 5.34 -12.42
C GLU A 36 3.53 5.75 -13.54
N ARG A 37 2.23 5.88 -13.24
CA ARG A 37 1.21 6.29 -14.21
C ARG A 37 1.49 7.68 -14.79
N LYS A 38 1.87 8.65 -13.95
CA LYS A 38 2.22 10.01 -14.40
C LYS A 38 3.48 10.04 -15.25
N CYS A 39 4.47 9.20 -14.95
CA CYS A 39 5.74 9.15 -15.68
C CYS A 39 5.70 8.32 -16.97
N ILE A 40 4.78 7.37 -17.11
CA ILE A 40 4.59 6.55 -18.32
C ILE A 40 3.55 7.17 -19.26
N TYR A 41 2.40 7.57 -18.71
CA TYR A 41 1.23 7.97 -19.50
C TYR A 41 0.91 9.47 -19.40
N GLY A 42 1.55 10.19 -18.48
CA GLY A 42 1.33 11.62 -18.27
C GLY A 42 2.50 12.48 -18.76
N ASP A 43 2.47 13.75 -18.37
CA ASP A 43 3.44 14.75 -18.79
C ASP A 43 4.72 14.79 -17.93
N GLU A 44 4.84 13.90 -16.93
CA GLU A 44 5.99 13.90 -16.04
C GLU A 44 7.22 13.26 -16.70
N PRO A 45 8.42 13.87 -16.57
CA PRO A 45 9.62 13.31 -17.18
C PRO A 45 10.00 11.96 -16.54
N SER A 46 10.07 10.91 -17.36
CA SER A 46 10.36 9.54 -16.89
C SER A 46 11.71 9.40 -16.18
N HIS A 47 12.68 10.26 -16.46
CA HIS A 47 13.98 10.26 -15.76
C HIS A 47 13.87 10.67 -14.29
N THR A 48 12.79 11.33 -13.87
CA THR A 48 12.55 11.72 -12.47
C THR A 48 11.84 10.63 -11.65
N ARG A 49 11.31 9.60 -12.31
CA ARG A 49 10.48 8.56 -11.72
C ARG A 49 11.14 7.84 -10.53
N LEU A 50 12.36 7.35 -10.73
CA LEU A 50 13.10 6.64 -9.69
C LEU A 50 13.49 7.55 -8.52
N LYS A 51 13.71 8.84 -8.78
CA LYS A 51 13.97 9.82 -7.73
C LYS A 51 12.73 9.97 -6.84
N LYS A 52 11.55 10.17 -7.45
CA LYS A 52 10.27 10.28 -6.72
C LYS A 52 9.94 9.03 -5.92
N PHE A 53 10.22 7.84 -6.46
CA PHE A 53 10.06 6.59 -5.71
C PHE A 53 10.93 6.56 -4.45
N ARG A 54 12.20 6.94 -4.57
CA ARG A 54 13.11 6.98 -3.41
C ARG A 54 12.66 7.99 -2.36
N GLU A 55 12.18 9.15 -2.78
CA GLU A 55 11.66 10.18 -1.88
C GLU A 55 10.43 9.67 -1.11
N LEU A 56 9.47 9.03 -1.80
CA LEU A 56 8.28 8.44 -1.18
C LEU A 56 8.62 7.32 -0.19
N ILE A 57 9.55 6.44 -0.55
CA ILE A 57 10.00 5.35 0.33
C ILE A 57 10.73 5.93 1.55
N ALA A 58 11.57 6.95 1.36
CA ALA A 58 12.30 7.58 2.46
C ALA A 58 11.37 8.29 3.45
N GLU A 59 10.32 8.95 2.95
CA GLU A 59 9.27 9.56 3.76
C GLU A 59 8.54 8.50 4.60
N GLU A 60 8.11 7.39 3.98
CA GLU A 60 7.42 6.32 4.69
C GLU A 60 8.30 5.64 5.74
N VAL A 61 9.59 5.43 5.42
CA VAL A 61 10.56 4.86 6.37
C VAL A 61 10.83 5.80 7.54
N ALA A 62 10.74 7.13 7.35
CA ALA A 62 10.85 8.08 8.44
C ALA A 62 9.63 7.99 9.37
N ASN A 63 8.41 7.98 8.80
CA ASN A 63 7.16 7.89 9.56
C ASN A 63 7.12 6.61 10.42
N LEU A 64 7.52 5.46 9.86
CA LEU A 64 7.57 4.19 10.58
C LEU A 64 8.56 4.19 11.76
N LYS A 65 9.63 4.99 11.70
CA LYS A 65 10.62 5.10 12.80
C LYS A 65 10.16 6.02 13.91
N ASP A 66 9.29 6.98 13.60
CA ASP A 66 8.73 7.89 14.59
C ASP A 66 7.67 7.15 15.43
N ASP A 67 6.86 6.28 14.81
CA ASP A 67 5.88 5.41 15.50
C ASP A 67 6.55 4.41 16.48
N GLU A 68 7.77 3.94 16.19
CA GLU A 68 8.54 3.04 17.09
C GLU A 68 9.15 3.77 18.31
N ASN A 69 9.29 5.09 18.28
CA ASN A 69 9.87 5.87 19.38
C ASN A 69 8.82 6.47 20.34
N GLU A 70 7.54 6.46 19.95
CA GLU A 70 6.42 6.92 20.79
C GLU A 70 5.68 5.77 21.51
N ALA A 71 6.03 4.51 21.24
CA ALA A 71 5.50 3.29 21.88
C ALA A 71 6.37 2.81 23.06
#